data_AF-X1BW56-F1
#
_entry.id   AF-X1BW56-F1
#
_cell.length_a   1.000
_cell.length_b   1.000
_cell.length_c   1.000
_cell.angle_alpha   90.00
_cell.angle_beta   90.00
_cell.angle_gamma   90.00
#
_symmetry.space_group_name_H-M   'P 1'
#
loop_
_entity.id
_entity.type
_entity.pdbx_description
1 polymer ?
#
loop_
_entity_poly.entity_id
_entity_poly.type
_entity_poly.pdbx_seq_one_letter_code
_entity_poly.pdbx_strand_id
1 'polypeptide(L)'
;NVKVKRELLEKKVDETLIAGIPSRTKKTTFKYKLTVENYKSKKIKVKLFEAIPVSEDDRIKIKINEISLEPDKEDWEDRKGIWLWELELDTQQKQEIFYTFTVEHPRDMLVEGL
;
A
#
# COMPACT_ATOMS: atom_id res chain seq x y z
N ASN A 1 -12.03 21.78 5.95
CA ASN A 1 -10.97 21.29 5.01
C ASN A 1 -11.03 19.77 4.93
N VAL A 2 -10.43 19.13 3.92
CA VAL A 2 -10.24 17.66 3.94
C VAL A 2 -8.75 17.43 4.09
N LYS A 3 -8.36 16.60 5.05
CA LYS A 3 -6.96 16.25 5.30
C LYS A 3 -6.73 14.81 4.87
N VAL A 4 -5.65 14.59 4.14
CA VAL A 4 -5.21 13.26 3.71
C VAL A 4 -3.79 13.05 4.21
N LYS A 5 -3.49 11.87 4.77
CA LYS A 5 -2.15 11.48 5.20
C LYS A 5 -1.88 10.04 4.79
N ARG A 6 -0.65 9.78 4.34
CA ARG A 6 -0.09 8.45 4.10
C ARG A 6 1.11 8.27 5.03
N GLU A 7 1.10 7.18 5.80
CA GLU A 7 2.14 6.88 6.79
C GLU A 7 2.67 5.48 6.58
N LEU A 8 4.00 5.34 6.45
CA LEU A 8 4.67 4.05 6.54
C LEU A 8 4.77 3.66 8.02
N LEU A 9 4.01 2.67 8.43
CA LEU A 9 3.99 2.19 9.82
C LEU A 9 5.10 1.19 10.08
N GLU A 10 5.40 0.33 9.11
CA GLU A 10 6.44 -0.70 9.24
C GLU A 10 7.11 -0.96 7.90
N LYS A 11 8.45 -1.11 7.91
CA LYS A 11 9.25 -1.67 6.83
C LYS A 11 10.09 -2.80 7.42
N LYS A 12 9.75 -4.04 7.09
CA LYS A 12 10.42 -5.24 7.60
C LYS A 12 11.16 -5.94 6.46
N VAL A 13 12.48 -6.08 6.60
CA VAL A 13 13.29 -6.87 5.67
C VAL A 13 13.44 -8.28 6.25
N ASP A 14 13.10 -9.28 5.45
CA ASP A 14 13.29 -10.69 5.79
C ASP A 14 14.69 -11.16 5.34
N GLU A 15 15.51 -11.50 6.33
CA GLU A 15 16.86 -12.03 6.16
C GLU A 15 16.95 -13.51 6.53
N THR A 16 15.89 -14.28 6.24
CA THR A 16 15.85 -15.73 6.49
C THR A 16 17.15 -16.41 6.06
N LEU A 17 17.72 -17.19 6.99
CA LEU A 17 18.86 -18.07 6.77
C LEU A 17 18.37 -19.51 6.58
N ILE A 18 18.93 -20.21 5.59
CA ILE A 18 18.72 -21.63 5.36
C ILE A 18 20.06 -22.32 5.61
N ALA A 19 20.14 -23.14 6.66
CA ALA A 19 21.38 -23.80 7.09
C ALA A 19 22.56 -22.82 7.29
N GLY A 20 22.29 -21.62 7.82
CA GLY A 20 23.30 -20.56 8.03
C GLY A 20 23.65 -19.74 6.80
N ILE A 21 23.04 -20.02 5.64
CA ILE A 21 23.26 -19.28 4.39
C ILE A 21 22.06 -18.38 4.11
N PRO A 22 22.25 -17.09 3.77
CA PRO A 22 21.13 -16.20 3.41
C PRO A 22 20.30 -16.74 2.24
N SER A 23 18.97 -16.63 2.35
CA SER A 23 18.06 -16.99 1.26
C SER A 23 18.44 -16.27 -0.05
N ARG A 24 18.31 -16.95 -1.19
CA ARG A 24 18.53 -16.34 -2.51
C ARG A 24 17.51 -15.24 -2.84
N THR A 25 16.38 -15.20 -2.13
CA THR A 25 15.38 -14.15 -2.23
C THR A 25 15.49 -13.18 -1.05
N LYS A 26 15.20 -11.91 -1.33
CA LYS A 26 15.00 -10.87 -0.34
C LYS A 26 13.52 -10.50 -0.37
N LYS A 27 12.90 -10.43 0.82
CA LYS A 27 11.52 -9.97 0.96
C LYS A 27 11.51 -8.72 1.81
N THR A 28 10.80 -7.69 1.36
CA THR A 28 10.56 -6.49 2.15
C THR A 28 9.05 -6.30 2.27
N THR A 29 8.55 -6.35 3.50
CA THR A 29 7.13 -6.11 3.81
C THR A 29 6.95 -4.67 4.27
N PHE A 30 5.96 -4.01 3.71
CA PHE A 30 5.58 -2.65 4.04
C PHE A 30 4.15 -2.65 4.58
N LYS A 31 3.95 -1.92 5.68
CA LYS A 31 2.62 -1.64 6.22
C LYS A 31 2.37 -0.14 6.16
N TYR A 32 1.32 0.26 5.46
CA TYR A 32 0.91 1.64 5.35
C TYR A 32 -0.42 1.90 6.05
N LYS A 33 -0.60 3.15 6.49
CA LYS A 33 -1.87 3.69 6.93
C LYS A 33 -2.21 4.93 6.12
N LEU A 34 -3.39 4.91 5.50
CA LEU A 34 -4.03 6.07 4.92
C LEU A 34 -5.00 6.65 5.94
N THR A 35 -5.09 7.97 6.00
CA THR A 35 -6.04 8.69 6.84
C THR A 35 -6.70 9.77 6.01
N VAL A 36 -8.02 9.77 5.97
CA VAL A 36 -8.85 10.83 5.36
C VAL A 36 -9.77 11.40 6.42
N GLU A 37 -9.70 12.71 6.64
CA GLU A 37 -10.46 13.37 7.71
C GLU A 37 -11.21 14.59 7.18
N ASN A 38 -12.50 14.65 7.49
CA ASN A 38 -13.39 15.73 7.08
C ASN A 38 -13.51 16.81 8.17
N TYR A 39 -12.74 17.88 8.03
CA TYR A 39 -12.88 19.11 8.85
C TYR A 39 -13.85 20.13 8.26
N LYS A 40 -14.82 19.72 7.44
CA LYS A 40 -15.91 20.62 6.99
C LYS A 40 -17.13 20.38 7.88
N SER A 41 -17.96 21.39 8.04
CA SER A 41 -19.20 21.35 8.83
C SER A 41 -20.36 20.60 8.13
N LYS A 42 -20.07 19.76 7.13
CA LYS A 42 -21.07 19.01 6.36
C LYS A 42 -20.51 17.67 5.90
N LYS A 43 -21.41 16.72 5.63
CA LYS A 43 -21.09 15.45 4.97
C LYS A 43 -20.50 15.69 3.58
N ILE A 44 -19.50 14.91 3.19
CA ILE A 44 -18.82 14.99 1.90
C ILE A 44 -18.62 13.62 1.26
N LYS A 45 -18.37 13.63 -0.06
CA LYS A 45 -17.85 12.49 -0.81
C LYS A 45 -16.39 12.77 -1.18
N VAL A 46 -15.51 11.77 -1.03
CA VAL A 46 -14.08 11.87 -1.33
C VAL A 46 -13.67 10.68 -2.20
N LYS A 47 -12.94 10.95 -3.28
CA LYS A 47 -12.21 9.93 -4.03
C LYS A 47 -10.78 9.88 -3.52
N LEU A 48 -10.40 8.80 -2.86
CA LEU A 48 -9.04 8.55 -2.39
C LEU A 48 -8.34 7.62 -3.38
N PHE A 49 -7.23 8.08 -3.96
CA PHE A 49 -6.40 7.27 -4.84
C PHE A 49 -5.12 6.87 -4.12
N GLU A 50 -4.72 5.62 -4.26
CA GLU A 50 -3.44 5.09 -3.75
C GLU A 50 -2.71 4.33 -4.85
N ALA A 51 -1.40 4.54 -4.94
CA ALA A 51 -0.53 3.76 -5.81
C ALA A 51 0.02 2.56 -5.05
N ILE A 52 -0.40 1.37 -5.47
CA ILE A 52 0.17 0.10 -5.07
C ILE A 52 1.31 -0.26 -6.04
N PRO A 53 2.47 -0.73 -5.55
CA PRO A 53 3.57 -1.10 -6.42
C PRO A 53 3.16 -2.17 -7.42
N VAL A 54 3.56 -1.95 -8.67
CA VAL A 54 3.44 -2.93 -9.75
C VAL A 54 4.84 -3.26 -10.24
N SER A 55 5.05 -4.52 -10.61
CA SER A 55 6.32 -4.93 -11.18
C SER A 55 6.29 -4.86 -12.70
N GLU A 56 7.37 -4.33 -13.28
CA GLU A 56 7.66 -4.45 -14.71
C GLU A 56 8.64 -5.59 -15.03
N ASP A 57 9.25 -6.21 -14.00
CA ASP A 57 10.18 -7.33 -14.11
C ASP A 57 9.56 -8.59 -13.47
N ASP A 58 9.54 -9.70 -14.22
CA ASP A 58 8.90 -10.95 -13.79
C ASP A 58 9.59 -11.62 -12.59
N ARG A 59 10.84 -11.25 -12.29
CA ARG A 59 11.60 -11.73 -11.13
C ARG A 59 11.19 -11.02 -9.84
N ILE A 60 10.51 -9.88 -9.93
CA ILE A 60 9.98 -9.15 -8.78
C ILE A 60 8.51 -9.52 -8.60
N LYS A 61 8.18 -10.05 -7.42
CA LYS A 61 6.81 -10.43 -7.05
C LYS A 61 6.28 -9.46 -6.01
N ILE A 62 5.14 -8.86 -6.32
CA ILE A 62 4.35 -8.07 -5.37
C ILE A 62 3.23 -8.95 -4.84
N LYS A 63 3.10 -9.02 -3.51
CA LYS A 63 1.99 -9.72 -2.85
C LYS A 63 1.28 -8.77 -1.91
N ILE A 64 -0.02 -8.58 -2.09
CA ILE A 64 -0.87 -7.94 -1.10
C ILE A 64 -1.11 -8.95 0.03
N ASN A 65 -0.72 -8.60 1.25
CA ASN A 65 -0.85 -9.48 2.42
C ASN A 65 -2.15 -9.22 3.15
N GLU A 66 -2.48 -7.94 3.37
CA GLU A 66 -3.64 -7.51 4.14
C GLU A 66 -4.15 -6.17 3.60
N ILE A 67 -5.46 -5.99 3.66
CA ILE A 67 -6.14 -4.72 3.42
C ILE A 67 -7.33 -4.63 4.36
N SER A 68 -7.47 -3.50 5.08
CA SER A 68 -8.55 -3.34 6.06
C SER A 68 -9.87 -2.87 5.45
N LEU A 69 -9.83 -2.36 4.23
CA LEU A 69 -10.99 -1.91 3.46
C LEU A 69 -10.66 -2.06 1.97
N GLU A 70 -11.33 -2.99 1.30
CA GLU A 70 -11.13 -3.23 -0.14
C GLU A 70 -11.40 -1.95 -0.96
N PRO A 71 -10.64 -1.69 -2.03
CA PRO A 71 -10.90 -0.57 -2.91
C PRO A 71 -12.18 -0.80 -3.73
N ASP A 72 -12.89 0.28 -4.05
CA ASP A 72 -14.05 0.21 -4.95
C ASP A 72 -13.63 -0.12 -6.39
N LYS A 73 -12.42 0.29 -6.77
CA LYS A 73 -11.80 -0.05 -8.06
C LYS A 73 -10.30 -0.27 -7.91
N GLU A 74 -9.82 -1.36 -8.49
CA GLU A 74 -8.40 -1.59 -8.79
C GLU A 74 -8.12 -1.23 -10.24
N ASP A 75 -6.84 -0.96 -10.57
CA ASP A 75 -6.37 -0.60 -11.91
C ASP A 75 -7.22 0.49 -12.57
N TRP A 76 -7.47 1.57 -11.83
CA TRP A 76 -8.44 2.60 -12.20
C TRP A 76 -8.12 3.24 -13.57
N GLU A 77 -9.08 3.18 -14.50
CA GLU A 77 -8.94 3.70 -15.88
C GLU A 77 -7.67 3.17 -16.58
N ASP A 78 -7.46 1.85 -16.51
CA ASP A 78 -6.32 1.13 -17.10
C ASP A 78 -4.95 1.52 -16.50
N ARG A 79 -4.94 2.27 -15.39
CA ARG A 79 -3.71 2.63 -14.66
C ARG A 79 -3.39 1.55 -13.63
N LYS A 80 -2.55 0.60 -14.04
CA LYS A 80 -2.11 -0.51 -13.20
C LYS A 80 -1.61 -0.03 -11.83
N GLY A 81 -2.08 -0.68 -10.77
CA GLY A 81 -1.71 -0.38 -9.39
C GLY A 81 -2.38 0.85 -8.78
N ILE A 82 -3.21 1.58 -9.54
CA ILE A 82 -3.96 2.71 -8.97
C ILE A 82 -5.28 2.21 -8.41
N TRP A 83 -5.38 2.19 -7.08
CA TRP A 83 -6.57 1.82 -6.34
C TRP A 83 -7.38 3.05 -5.96
N LEU A 84 -8.70 2.93 -6.00
CA LEU A 84 -9.65 4.00 -5.70
C LEU A 84 -10.64 3.55 -4.61
N TRP A 85 -10.80 4.38 -3.58
CA TRP A 85 -11.92 4.34 -2.65
C TRP A 85 -12.82 5.56 -2.84
N GLU A 86 -14.13 5.35 -2.89
CA GLU A 86 -15.17 6.37 -2.89
C GLU A 86 -15.81 6.45 -1.50
N LEU A 87 -15.26 7.33 -0.66
CA LEU A 87 -15.64 7.46 0.75
C LEU A 87 -16.74 8.51 0.94
N GLU A 88 -17.76 8.19 1.74
CA GLU A 88 -18.67 9.17 2.32
C GLU A 88 -18.27 9.48 3.76
N LEU A 89 -17.97 10.74 4.05
CA LEU A 89 -17.51 11.17 5.37
C LEU A 89 -18.45 12.22 5.97
N ASP A 90 -19.00 11.93 7.15
CA ASP A 90 -19.75 12.89 7.97
C ASP A 90 -18.85 14.01 8.49
N THR A 91 -19.46 15.04 9.08
CA THR A 91 -18.72 16.15 9.72
C THR A 91 -17.78 15.61 10.80
N GLN A 92 -16.51 16.03 10.79
CA GLN A 92 -15.45 15.59 11.71
C GLN A 92 -15.12 14.09 11.66
N GLN A 93 -15.65 13.34 10.68
CA GLN A 93 -15.32 11.92 10.56
C GLN A 93 -13.90 11.72 10.03
N LYS A 94 -13.22 10.73 10.62
CA LYS A 94 -11.92 10.21 10.21
C LYS A 94 -12.09 8.78 9.71
N GLN A 95 -11.61 8.50 8.50
CA GLN A 95 -11.47 7.15 7.97
C GLN A 95 -9.98 6.77 7.96
N GLU A 96 -9.66 5.61 8.49
CA GLU A 96 -8.32 5.00 8.38
C GLU A 96 -8.41 3.74 7.52
N ILE A 97 -7.43 3.54 6.65
CA ILE A 97 -7.29 2.34 5.82
C ILE A 97 -5.87 1.84 5.99
N PHE A 98 -5.73 0.56 6.31
CA PHE A 98 -4.44 -0.11 6.45
C PHE A 98 -4.28 -1.08 5.30
N TYR A 99 -3.08 -1.13 4.74
CA TYR A 99 -2.74 -2.16 3.78
C TYR A 99 -1.28 -2.58 3.96
N THR A 100 -1.02 -3.84 3.66
CA THR A 100 0.29 -4.47 3.79
C THR A 100 0.62 -5.17 2.48
N PHE A 101 1.82 -4.93 1.96
CA PHE A 101 2.32 -5.66 0.80
C PHE A 101 3.77 -6.10 1.01
N THR A 102 4.14 -7.19 0.36
CA THR A 102 5.50 -7.72 0.31
C THR A 102 6.06 -7.57 -1.10
N VAL A 103 7.25 -7.01 -1.21
CA VAL A 103 8.08 -7.07 -2.41
C VAL A 103 9.12 -8.16 -2.25
N GLU A 104 9.09 -9.15 -3.13
CA GLU A 104 10.04 -10.27 -3.18
C GLU A 104 10.86 -10.20 -4.46
N HIS A 105 12.18 -10.27 -4.36
CA HIS A 105 13.10 -10.21 -5.51
C HIS A 105 14.39 -11.00 -5.24
N PRO A 106 15.23 -11.30 -6.27
CA PRO A 106 16.55 -11.90 -6.08
C PRO A 106 17.44 -11.02 -5.20
N ARG A 107 18.19 -11.61 -4.26
CA ARG A 107 18.96 -10.87 -3.24
C ARG A 107 20.03 -9.95 -3.85
N ASP A 108 20.63 -10.36 -4.96
CA ASP A 108 21.67 -9.65 -5.71
C ASP A 108 21.12 -8.61 -6.69
N MET A 109 19.80 -8.53 -6.85
CA MET A 109 19.15 -7.52 -7.69
C MET A 109 19.02 -6.19 -6.95
N LEU A 110 19.49 -5.12 -7.59
CA LEU A 110 19.17 -3.76 -7.20
C LEU A 110 17.77 -3.41 -7.72
N VAL A 111 16.88 -3.04 -6.82
CA VAL A 111 15.52 -2.61 -7.15
C VAL A 111 15.40 -1.13 -6.78
N GLU A 112 15.18 -0.29 -7.77
CA GLU A 112 14.97 1.15 -7.58
C GLU A 112 13.53 1.40 -7.09
N GLY A 113 13.35 2.41 -6.22
CA GLY A 113 12.01 2.84 -5.77
C GLY A 113 11.42 2.11 -4.55
N LEU A 114 12.20 1.29 -3.83
CA LEU A 114 11.81 0.61 -2.57
C LEU A 114 11.92 1.45 -1.29
#